data_AF-A0A015Y3F2-F1
#
_entry.id   AF-A0A015Y3F2-F1
#
_cell.length_a   1.000
_cell.length_b   1.000
_cell.length_c   1.000
_cell.angle_alpha   90.00
_cell.angle_beta   90.00
_cell.angle_gamma   90.00
#
_symmetry.space_group_name_H-M   'P 1'
#
loop_
_entity.id
_entity.type
_entity.pdbx_description
1 polymer ?
#
loop_
_entity_poly.entity_id
_entity_poly.type
_entity_poly.pdbx_seq_one_letter_code
_entity_poly.pdbx_strand_id
1 'polypeptide(L)'
;MGKGGDIFTLAGEFLQSDDFRTQAKFIAEAANMTVTGWEKPAYLPKPIEPVFEDVEAVPLFRSPLTEYLAERGIPYAIASRHCCRLNYGVRGKRYFAVGFPNMAGGYEVRSRYFKGCIPPKDMSLVMAKEIPADECLVFEGFMDFLSAVTLGVTGNADCLVLNSVANVEKAAGLLDGYGRIDCFLDRDEAGRRTLAALVGRYGERVTDRSSLYDGCKDLNKYLQLTTKN
;
A
#
# COMPACT_ATOMS: atom_id res chain seq x y z
N MET A 1 44.72 10.04 -18.49
CA MET A 1 43.98 10.24 -17.22
C MET A 1 42.87 9.21 -17.20
N GLY A 2 42.97 8.15 -16.39
CA GLY A 2 41.94 7.12 -16.32
C GLY A 2 40.79 7.61 -15.43
N LYS A 3 39.57 7.63 -15.95
CA LYS A 3 38.37 7.78 -15.12
C LYS A 3 38.19 6.44 -14.38
N GLY A 4 38.16 6.47 -13.05
CA GLY A 4 37.89 5.28 -12.24
C GLY A 4 36.47 4.81 -12.48
N GLY A 5 36.32 3.65 -13.10
CA GLY A 5 35.06 2.93 -13.31
C GLY A 5 35.30 1.45 -13.11
N ASP A 6 34.24 0.68 -12.83
CA ASP A 6 34.35 -0.78 -12.74
C ASP A 6 34.54 -1.41 -14.13
N ILE A 7 34.85 -2.71 -14.15
CA ILE A 7 35.11 -3.46 -15.39
C ILE A 7 33.90 -3.48 -16.33
N PHE A 8 32.68 -3.35 -15.81
CA PHE A 8 31.44 -3.30 -16.60
C PHE A 8 31.25 -1.94 -17.25
N THR A 9 31.60 -0.87 -16.55
CA THR A 9 31.64 0.49 -17.10
C THR A 9 32.59 0.55 -18.28
N LEU A 10 33.80 -0.03 -18.13
CA LEU A 10 34.76 -0.10 -19.22
C LEU A 10 34.24 -0.95 -20.40
N ALA A 11 33.65 -2.12 -20.12
CA ALA A 11 33.05 -2.96 -21.15
C ALA A 11 31.88 -2.25 -21.88
N GLY A 12 31.06 -1.50 -21.15
CA GLY A 12 29.97 -0.70 -21.69
C GLY A 12 30.46 0.42 -22.60
N GLU A 13 31.55 1.09 -22.23
CA GLU A 13 32.20 2.10 -23.08
C GLU A 13 32.76 1.50 -24.38
N PHE A 14 33.38 0.31 -24.31
CA PHE A 14 33.87 -0.40 -25.51
C PHE A 14 32.75 -0.85 -26.44
N LEU A 15 31.62 -1.31 -25.88
CA LEU A 15 30.51 -1.87 -26.63
C LEU A 15 29.43 -0.85 -27.01
N GLN A 16 29.52 0.38 -26.48
CA GLN A 16 28.44 1.37 -26.52
C GLN A 16 27.09 0.77 -26.10
N SER A 17 27.10 -0.02 -25.02
CA SER A 17 25.94 -0.78 -24.55
C SER A 17 25.86 -0.76 -23.04
N ASP A 18 24.66 -0.49 -22.51
CA ASP A 18 24.34 -0.59 -21.09
C ASP A 18 23.72 -1.97 -20.73
N ASP A 19 23.62 -2.89 -21.70
CA ASP A 19 23.11 -4.24 -21.45
C ASP A 19 24.15 -5.10 -20.71
N PHE A 20 23.84 -5.40 -19.45
CA PHE A 20 24.72 -6.17 -18.57
C PHE A 20 25.16 -7.50 -19.18
N ARG A 21 24.27 -8.19 -19.93
CA ARG A 21 24.59 -9.50 -20.49
C ARG A 21 25.61 -9.40 -21.62
N THR A 22 25.50 -8.37 -22.44
CA THR A 22 26.44 -8.05 -23.52
C THR A 22 27.80 -7.66 -22.95
N GLN A 23 27.81 -6.81 -21.91
CA GLN A 23 29.03 -6.43 -21.19
C GLN A 23 29.71 -7.65 -20.52
N ALA A 24 28.95 -8.50 -19.84
CA ALA A 24 29.47 -9.69 -19.15
C ALA A 24 30.09 -10.71 -20.12
N LYS A 25 29.51 -10.89 -21.32
CA LYS A 25 30.08 -11.74 -22.36
C LYS A 25 31.42 -11.21 -22.87
N PHE A 26 31.49 -9.91 -23.17
CA PHE A 26 32.72 -9.27 -23.62
C PHE A 26 33.85 -9.41 -22.60
N ILE A 27 33.55 -9.23 -21.31
CA ILE A 27 34.53 -9.42 -20.23
C ILE A 27 35.00 -10.87 -20.18
N ALA A 28 34.10 -11.84 -20.29
CA ALA A 28 34.46 -13.25 -20.25
C ALA A 28 35.30 -13.68 -21.45
N GLU A 29 34.99 -13.18 -22.66
CA GLU A 29 35.81 -13.37 -23.86
C GLU A 29 37.19 -12.75 -23.72
N ALA A 30 37.27 -11.50 -23.22
CA ALA A 30 38.53 -10.81 -22.97
C ALA A 30 39.39 -11.50 -21.90
N ALA A 31 38.76 -12.14 -20.91
CA ALA A 31 39.42 -12.93 -19.88
C ALA A 31 39.74 -14.37 -20.32
N ASN A 32 39.43 -14.73 -21.57
CA ASN A 32 39.57 -16.08 -22.12
C ASN A 32 38.86 -17.16 -21.27
N MET A 33 37.77 -16.75 -20.61
CA MET A 33 36.94 -17.60 -19.75
C MET A 33 35.86 -18.25 -20.59
N THR A 34 35.80 -19.58 -20.58
CA THR A 34 34.66 -20.32 -21.11
C THR A 34 33.48 -20.17 -20.15
N VAL A 35 32.47 -19.42 -20.58
CA VAL A 35 31.19 -19.34 -19.86
C VAL A 35 30.32 -20.53 -20.26
N THR A 36 30.72 -21.73 -19.85
CA THR A 36 29.92 -22.95 -20.01
C THR A 36 28.97 -23.09 -18.82
N GLY A 37 27.70 -23.38 -19.08
CA GLY A 37 26.72 -23.69 -18.04
C GLY A 37 25.86 -22.53 -17.52
N TRP A 38 25.58 -21.50 -18.33
CA TRP A 38 24.50 -20.55 -18.03
C TRP A 38 23.12 -21.13 -18.35
N GLU A 39 22.88 -22.38 -17.96
CA GLU A 39 21.51 -22.86 -17.83
C GLU A 39 20.92 -22.07 -16.66
N LYS A 40 19.77 -21.42 -16.87
CA LYS A 40 19.00 -20.91 -15.74
C LYS A 40 18.84 -22.08 -14.78
N PRO A 41 19.34 -22.02 -13.53
CA PRO A 41 18.87 -22.96 -12.54
C PRO A 41 17.36 -22.88 -12.63
N ALA A 42 16.69 -24.02 -12.87
CA ALA A 42 15.25 -24.08 -12.73
C ALA A 42 15.00 -23.66 -11.27
N TYR A 43 14.66 -22.38 -11.08
CA TYR A 43 14.29 -21.88 -9.78
C TYR A 43 12.97 -22.56 -9.48
N LEU A 44 13.05 -23.72 -8.83
CA LEU A 44 11.94 -24.28 -8.10
C LEU A 44 11.69 -23.24 -7.01
N PRO A 45 10.55 -22.52 -7.04
CA PRO A 45 10.21 -21.65 -5.94
C PRO A 45 10.26 -22.53 -4.70
N LYS A 46 11.12 -22.19 -3.74
CA LYS A 46 10.96 -22.74 -2.39
C LYS A 46 9.50 -22.46 -2.02
N PRO A 47 8.78 -23.44 -1.45
CA PRO A 47 7.48 -23.15 -0.84
C PRO A 47 7.66 -21.90 0.01
N ILE A 48 6.92 -20.84 -0.31
CA ILE A 48 6.99 -19.62 0.48
C ILE A 48 6.38 -20.01 1.81
N GLU A 49 7.23 -20.37 2.77
CA GLU A 49 6.78 -20.50 4.15
C GLU A 49 6.05 -19.20 4.50
N PRO A 50 4.85 -19.29 5.08
CA PRO A 50 4.15 -18.09 5.53
C PRO A 50 5.09 -17.29 6.42
N VAL A 51 5.42 -16.06 6.00
CA VAL A 51 6.28 -15.16 6.80
C VAL A 51 5.67 -14.89 8.18
N PHE A 52 4.35 -15.04 8.27
CA PHE A 52 3.55 -14.89 9.48
C PHE A 52 3.04 -16.25 9.96
N GLU A 53 3.26 -16.52 11.23
CA GLU A 53 2.86 -17.74 11.93
C GLU A 53 1.75 -17.42 12.93
N ASP A 54 0.84 -18.37 13.23
CA ASP A 54 -0.13 -18.27 14.32
C ASP A 54 -0.86 -16.91 14.41
N VAL A 55 -1.41 -16.48 13.27
CA VAL A 55 -2.13 -15.21 13.14
C VAL A 55 -3.50 -15.32 13.77
N GLU A 56 -3.76 -14.49 14.76
CA GLU A 56 -5.02 -14.42 15.49
C GLU A 56 -5.53 -12.98 15.50
N ALA A 57 -6.74 -12.76 15.01
CA ALA A 57 -7.43 -11.49 15.10
C ALA A 57 -8.37 -11.49 16.31
N VAL A 58 -8.17 -10.55 17.23
CA VAL A 58 -9.00 -10.37 18.43
C VAL A 58 -9.54 -8.93 18.49
N PRO A 59 -10.63 -8.67 19.23
CA PRO A 59 -11.15 -7.33 19.38
C PRO A 59 -10.09 -6.33 19.85
N LEU A 60 -10.09 -5.13 19.26
CA LEU A 60 -9.15 -4.08 19.64
C LEU A 60 -9.61 -3.37 20.92
N PHE A 61 -9.05 -3.80 22.05
CA PHE A 61 -9.22 -3.13 23.34
C PHE A 61 -8.21 -2.01 23.56
N ARG A 62 -8.50 -1.14 24.54
CA ARG A 62 -7.58 -0.08 24.98
C ARG A 62 -6.23 -0.67 25.34
N SER A 63 -5.19 -0.16 24.68
CA SER A 63 -3.84 -0.69 24.69
C SER A 63 -2.86 0.32 24.07
N PRO A 64 -1.54 0.07 24.10
CA PRO A 64 -0.57 0.93 23.40
C PRO A 64 -0.82 1.07 21.89
N LEU A 65 -1.52 0.11 21.26
CA LEU A 65 -1.97 0.25 19.87
C LEU A 65 -2.99 1.38 19.71
N THR A 66 -3.93 1.49 20.64
CA THR A 66 -4.96 2.54 20.61
C THR A 66 -4.41 3.90 21.04
N GLU A 67 -3.38 3.93 21.90
CA GLU A 67 -2.64 5.16 22.21
C GLU A 67 -1.90 5.67 20.98
N TYR A 68 -1.23 4.78 20.24
CA TYR A 68 -0.64 5.11 18.95
C TYR A 68 -1.67 5.68 17.97
N LEU A 69 -2.85 5.06 17.85
CA LEU A 69 -3.91 5.57 16.98
C LEU A 69 -4.43 6.93 17.45
N ALA A 70 -4.54 7.17 18.77
CA ALA A 70 -4.91 8.46 19.33
C ALA A 70 -3.86 9.55 19.05
N GLU A 71 -2.56 9.24 19.10
CA GLU A 71 -1.48 10.14 18.64
C GLU A 71 -1.62 10.52 17.17
N ARG A 72 -2.21 9.62 16.36
CA ARG A 72 -2.55 9.85 14.96
C ARG A 72 -3.91 10.53 14.76
N GLY A 73 -4.53 11.02 15.83
CA GLY A 73 -5.81 11.71 15.82
C GLY A 73 -7.02 10.79 15.71
N ILE A 74 -6.85 9.46 15.75
CA ILE A 74 -7.94 8.49 15.59
C ILE A 74 -8.52 8.11 16.96
N PRO A 75 -9.80 8.44 17.25
CA PRO A 75 -10.44 8.08 18.52
C PRO A 75 -10.59 6.56 18.68
N TYR A 76 -10.52 6.09 19.93
CA TYR A 76 -10.71 4.67 20.27
C TYR A 76 -12.00 4.10 19.70
N ALA A 77 -13.12 4.83 19.78
CA ALA A 77 -14.42 4.35 19.30
C ALA A 77 -14.44 4.06 17.79
N ILE A 78 -13.68 4.82 17.01
CA ILE A 78 -13.53 4.61 15.56
C ILE A 78 -12.57 3.44 15.33
N ALA A 79 -11.41 3.46 15.99
CA ALA A 79 -10.42 2.39 15.89
C ALA A 79 -10.99 1.01 16.22
N SER A 80 -11.71 0.87 17.34
CA SER A 80 -12.27 -0.42 17.79
C SER A 80 -13.40 -0.93 16.90
N ARG A 81 -14.05 -0.05 16.12
CA ARG A 81 -15.12 -0.42 15.18
C ARG A 81 -14.58 -1.01 13.89
N HIS A 82 -13.45 -0.48 13.40
CA HIS A 82 -12.92 -0.81 12.07
C HIS A 82 -11.67 -1.69 12.10
N CYS A 83 -10.99 -1.77 13.25
CA CYS A 83 -9.75 -2.51 13.39
C CYS A 83 -9.85 -3.58 14.46
N CYS A 84 -8.96 -4.57 14.35
CA CYS A 84 -8.71 -5.59 15.34
C CYS A 84 -7.28 -5.47 15.89
N ARG A 85 -6.99 -6.17 16.97
CA ARG A 85 -5.62 -6.49 17.34
C ARG A 85 -5.25 -7.80 16.66
N LEU A 86 -4.15 -7.79 15.93
CA LEU A 86 -3.51 -9.00 15.42
C LEU A 86 -2.45 -9.45 16.42
N ASN A 87 -2.47 -10.73 16.79
CA ASN A 87 -1.34 -11.42 17.40
C ASN A 87 -0.74 -12.35 16.34
N TYR A 88 0.58 -12.31 16.13
CA TYR A 88 1.23 -13.12 15.09
C TYR A 88 2.68 -13.45 15.45
N GLY A 89 3.21 -14.52 14.88
CA GLY A 89 4.60 -14.93 14.93
C GLY A 89 5.37 -14.51 13.68
N VAL A 90 6.65 -14.18 13.82
CA VAL A 90 7.61 -14.08 12.71
C VAL A 90 8.93 -14.67 13.18
N ARG A 91 9.40 -15.73 12.53
CA ARG A 91 10.70 -16.37 12.84
C ARG A 91 10.81 -16.73 14.33
N GLY A 92 9.76 -17.34 14.89
CA GLY A 92 9.70 -17.75 16.29
C GLY A 92 9.53 -16.62 17.33
N LYS A 93 9.37 -15.36 16.91
CA LYS A 93 9.06 -14.23 17.81
C LYS A 93 7.60 -13.83 17.71
N ARG A 94 6.95 -13.54 18.83
CA ARG A 94 5.56 -13.10 18.90
C ARG A 94 5.46 -11.57 18.86
N TYR A 95 4.52 -11.08 18.08
CA TYR A 95 4.25 -9.67 17.84
C TYR A 95 2.74 -9.40 17.95
N PHE A 96 2.40 -8.12 18.11
CA PHE A 96 1.03 -7.65 17.97
C PHE A 96 0.97 -6.28 17.30
N ALA A 97 -0.10 -6.03 16.57
CA ALA A 97 -0.31 -4.79 15.81
C ALA A 97 -1.80 -4.51 15.58
N VAL A 98 -2.11 -3.31 15.12
CA VAL A 98 -3.43 -2.99 14.58
C VAL A 98 -3.58 -3.75 13.26
N GLY A 99 -4.69 -4.46 13.10
CA GLY A 99 -5.11 -5.08 11.86
C GLY A 99 -6.34 -4.38 11.28
N PHE A 100 -6.28 -4.02 10.01
CA PHE A 100 -7.43 -3.57 9.23
C PHE A 100 -7.75 -4.63 8.17
N PRO A 101 -8.93 -5.27 8.22
CA PRO A 101 -9.25 -6.41 7.36
C PRO A 101 -9.41 -5.98 5.90
N ASN A 102 -9.06 -6.86 4.98
CA ASN A 102 -9.29 -6.70 3.54
C ASN A 102 -10.29 -7.73 2.99
N MET A 103 -10.72 -7.55 1.74
CA MET A 103 -11.74 -8.37 1.10
C MET A 103 -11.31 -9.82 0.82
N ALA A 104 -10.01 -10.10 0.81
CA ALA A 104 -9.46 -11.44 0.60
C ALA A 104 -9.17 -12.21 1.91
N GLY A 105 -9.56 -11.66 3.06
CA GLY A 105 -9.32 -12.27 4.37
C GLY A 105 -7.90 -12.04 4.94
N GLY A 106 -7.10 -11.19 4.29
CA GLY A 106 -5.84 -10.68 4.83
C GLY A 106 -6.03 -9.40 5.63
N TYR A 107 -4.92 -8.78 6.04
CA TYR A 107 -4.95 -7.57 6.85
C TYR A 107 -3.87 -6.58 6.44
N GLU A 108 -4.21 -5.29 6.45
CA GLU A 108 -3.20 -4.25 6.61
C GLU A 108 -2.78 -4.16 8.07
N VAL A 109 -1.47 -4.07 8.29
CA VAL A 109 -0.86 -4.14 9.62
C VAL A 109 -0.18 -2.83 9.95
N ARG A 110 -0.46 -2.30 11.15
CA ARG A 110 0.15 -1.07 11.62
C ARG A 110 0.48 -1.09 13.11
N SER A 111 1.67 -0.61 13.42
CA SER A 111 2.05 -0.18 14.76
C SER A 111 2.87 1.10 14.66
N ARG A 112 3.30 1.64 15.80
CA ARG A 112 4.22 2.79 15.83
C ARG A 112 5.51 2.54 15.04
N TYR A 113 5.96 1.28 14.99
CA TYR A 113 7.25 0.89 14.43
C TYR A 113 7.15 0.05 13.15
N PHE A 114 5.95 -0.33 12.73
CA PHE A 114 5.76 -1.24 11.60
C PHE A 114 4.58 -0.85 10.72
N LYS A 115 4.78 -0.93 9.40
CA LYS A 115 3.74 -0.93 8.36
C LYS A 115 3.95 -2.17 7.52
N GLY A 116 2.90 -2.93 7.29
CA GLY A 116 2.96 -4.09 6.39
C GLY A 116 1.59 -4.66 6.13
N CYS A 117 1.55 -5.88 5.63
CA CYS A 117 0.32 -6.64 5.43
C CYS A 117 0.51 -8.08 5.91
N ILE A 118 -0.54 -8.70 6.41
CA ILE A 118 -0.66 -10.15 6.47
C ILE A 118 -1.38 -10.56 5.18
N PRO A 119 -0.75 -11.42 4.34
CA PRO A 119 -1.33 -11.83 3.07
C PRO A 119 -2.64 -12.62 3.28
N PRO A 120 -3.52 -12.66 2.28
CA PRO A 120 -3.38 -12.06 0.95
C PRO A 120 -3.54 -10.52 0.96
N LYS A 121 -2.83 -9.84 0.03
CA LYS A 121 -3.01 -8.40 -0.18
C LYS A 121 -4.26 -8.15 -1.01
N ASP A 122 -5.14 -7.30 -0.51
CA ASP A 122 -6.31 -6.84 -1.24
C ASP A 122 -6.80 -5.49 -0.72
N MET A 123 -7.82 -4.94 -1.38
CA MET A 123 -8.54 -3.74 -0.95
C MET A 123 -9.51 -4.06 0.18
N SER A 124 -10.03 -3.01 0.83
CA SER A 124 -11.10 -3.14 1.82
C SER A 124 -12.31 -2.32 1.38
N LEU A 125 -13.50 -2.90 1.46
CA LEU A 125 -14.76 -2.20 1.22
C LEU A 125 -15.53 -2.09 2.53
N VAL A 126 -15.90 -0.86 2.90
CA VAL A 126 -16.72 -0.56 4.08
C VAL A 126 -18.01 0.08 3.59
N MET A 127 -19.09 -0.69 3.66
CA MET A 127 -20.40 -0.22 3.24
C MET A 127 -21.05 0.67 4.31
N ALA A 128 -21.69 1.75 3.91
CA ALA A 128 -22.45 2.61 4.83
C ALA A 128 -23.74 1.91 5.32
N LYS A 129 -24.34 1.09 4.46
CA LYS A 129 -25.59 0.34 4.69
C LYS A 129 -25.50 -1.05 4.05
N GLU A 130 -26.53 -1.88 4.23
CA GLU A 130 -26.60 -3.21 3.60
C GLU A 130 -26.72 -3.16 2.06
N ILE A 131 -27.18 -2.03 1.52
CA ILE A 131 -27.34 -1.78 0.09
C ILE A 131 -26.26 -0.79 -0.35
N PRO A 132 -25.60 -1.00 -1.51
CA PRO A 132 -24.63 -0.05 -2.04
C PRO A 132 -25.19 1.36 -2.17
N ALA A 133 -24.37 2.32 -1.74
CA ALA A 133 -24.61 3.74 -1.99
C ALA A 133 -24.35 4.08 -3.47
N ASP A 134 -24.87 5.22 -3.92
CA ASP A 134 -24.52 5.76 -5.24
C ASP A 134 -23.12 6.39 -5.26
N GLU A 135 -22.62 6.79 -4.08
CA GLU A 135 -21.33 7.44 -3.89
C GLU A 135 -20.33 6.50 -3.19
N CYS A 136 -19.12 6.42 -3.74
CA CYS A 136 -17.98 5.74 -3.13
C CYS A 136 -16.83 6.71 -2.88
N LEU A 137 -16.30 6.72 -1.65
CA LEU A 137 -15.08 7.42 -1.29
C LEU A 137 -13.88 6.48 -1.40
N VAL A 138 -12.87 6.87 -2.15
CA VAL A 138 -11.67 6.06 -2.40
C VAL A 138 -10.50 6.60 -1.58
N PHE A 139 -9.90 5.74 -0.76
CA PHE A 139 -8.76 6.08 0.10
C PHE A 139 -7.53 5.26 -0.31
N GLU A 140 -6.34 5.87 -0.30
CA GLU A 140 -5.09 5.14 -0.58
C GLU A 140 -4.77 4.12 0.52
N GLY A 141 -4.93 4.51 1.78
CA GLY A 141 -4.68 3.65 2.93
C GLY A 141 -5.72 3.79 4.03
N PHE A 142 -5.77 2.78 4.91
CA PHE A 142 -6.82 2.73 5.94
C PHE A 142 -6.70 3.84 6.99
N MET A 143 -5.50 4.41 7.21
CA MET A 143 -5.35 5.55 8.12
C MET A 143 -6.09 6.79 7.61
N ASP A 144 -6.14 7.01 6.30
CA ASP A 144 -6.89 8.10 5.69
C ASP A 144 -8.38 7.85 5.78
N PHE A 145 -8.82 6.61 5.54
CA PHE A 145 -10.20 6.19 5.81
C PHE A 145 -10.61 6.47 7.27
N LEU A 146 -9.84 6.01 8.26
CA LEU A 146 -10.15 6.29 9.67
C LEU A 146 -10.16 7.78 9.98
N SER A 147 -9.32 8.56 9.28
CA SER A 147 -9.28 10.01 9.42
C SER A 147 -10.54 10.68 8.86
N ALA A 148 -11.03 10.21 7.71
CA ALA A 148 -12.28 10.67 7.12
C ALA A 148 -13.48 10.38 8.02
N VAL A 149 -13.53 9.18 8.61
CA VAL A 149 -14.57 8.82 9.60
C VAL A 149 -14.47 9.75 10.83
N THR A 150 -13.25 10.06 11.28
CA THR A 150 -13.03 10.97 12.41
C THR A 150 -13.47 12.40 12.12
N LEU A 151 -13.21 12.89 10.91
CA LEU A 151 -13.61 14.22 10.45
C LEU A 151 -15.11 14.31 10.10
N GLY A 152 -15.82 13.19 10.07
CA GLY A 152 -17.24 13.14 9.70
C GLY A 152 -17.51 13.41 8.22
N VAL A 153 -16.50 13.26 7.35
CA VAL A 153 -16.62 13.58 5.92
C VAL A 153 -17.10 12.38 5.08
N THR A 154 -17.31 11.20 5.70
CA THR A 154 -17.77 10.00 4.98
C THR A 154 -19.27 10.04 4.64
N GLY A 155 -20.06 10.78 5.41
CA GLY A 155 -21.52 10.86 5.21
C GLY A 155 -22.18 9.47 5.16
N ASN A 156 -22.95 9.23 4.09
CA ASN A 156 -23.61 7.95 3.78
C ASN A 156 -22.97 7.21 2.60
N ALA A 157 -21.76 7.58 2.21
CA ALA A 157 -21.05 6.97 1.08
C ALA A 157 -20.36 5.66 1.50
N ASP A 158 -20.27 4.71 0.58
CA ASP A 158 -19.43 3.54 0.75
C ASP A 158 -17.96 3.97 0.68
N CYS A 159 -17.07 3.22 1.35
CA CYS A 159 -15.66 3.56 1.42
C CYS A 159 -14.82 2.40 0.87
N LEU A 160 -14.08 2.66 -0.20
CA LEU A 160 -13.11 1.73 -0.77
C LEU A 160 -11.69 2.15 -0.37
N VAL A 161 -11.02 1.32 0.39
CA VAL A 161 -9.62 1.51 0.79
C VAL A 161 -8.74 0.66 -0.11
N LEU A 162 -7.91 1.29 -0.92
CA LEU A 162 -7.05 0.60 -1.88
C LEU A 162 -6.01 -0.28 -1.19
N ASN A 163 -5.54 0.12 0.00
CA ASN A 163 -4.42 -0.45 0.78
C ASN A 163 -3.06 -0.38 0.08
N SER A 164 -3.06 -0.30 -1.26
CA SER A 164 -1.94 0.00 -2.12
C SER A 164 -2.47 0.52 -3.46
N VAL A 165 -1.82 1.52 -4.03
CA VAL A 165 -2.10 2.00 -5.41
C VAL A 165 -2.01 0.89 -6.47
N ALA A 166 -1.29 -0.20 -6.19
CA ALA A 166 -1.22 -1.37 -7.07
C ALA A 166 -2.57 -2.09 -7.24
N ASN A 167 -3.54 -1.84 -6.36
CA ASN A 167 -4.89 -2.41 -6.46
C ASN A 167 -5.85 -1.57 -7.32
N VAL A 168 -5.42 -0.45 -7.94
CA VAL A 168 -6.32 0.42 -8.72
C VAL A 168 -7.07 -0.31 -9.84
N GLU A 169 -6.41 -1.25 -10.53
CA GLU A 169 -7.05 -2.05 -11.58
C GLU A 169 -8.13 -2.99 -11.03
N LYS A 170 -7.91 -3.54 -9.83
CA LYS A 170 -8.93 -4.35 -9.14
C LYS A 170 -10.07 -3.47 -8.64
N ALA A 171 -9.76 -2.26 -8.15
CA ALA A 171 -10.73 -1.30 -7.65
C ALA A 171 -11.75 -0.91 -8.72
N ALA A 172 -11.28 -0.81 -9.97
CA ALA A 172 -12.11 -0.43 -11.09
C ALA A 172 -13.37 -1.31 -11.23
N GLY A 173 -13.26 -2.63 -11.11
CA GLY A 173 -14.44 -3.51 -11.19
C GLY A 173 -15.51 -3.22 -10.13
N LEU A 174 -15.10 -2.79 -8.93
CA LEU A 174 -16.03 -2.41 -7.85
C LEU A 174 -16.62 -1.01 -8.07
N LEU A 175 -15.81 -0.09 -8.61
CA LEU A 175 -16.21 1.31 -8.83
C LEU A 175 -17.21 1.48 -9.98
N ASP A 176 -17.33 0.50 -10.87
CA ASP A 176 -18.24 0.55 -12.02
C ASP A 176 -19.71 0.77 -11.62
N GLY A 177 -20.12 0.28 -10.44
CA GLY A 177 -21.48 0.39 -9.91
C GLY A 177 -21.85 1.72 -9.25
N TYR A 178 -20.89 2.64 -9.06
CA TYR A 178 -21.11 3.91 -8.39
C TYR A 178 -21.31 5.06 -9.39
N GLY A 179 -22.30 5.91 -9.14
CA GLY A 179 -22.55 7.14 -9.88
C GLY A 179 -21.54 8.24 -9.57
N ARG A 180 -20.97 8.25 -8.36
CA ARG A 180 -20.01 9.25 -7.89
C ARG A 180 -18.83 8.63 -7.15
N ILE A 181 -17.61 9.08 -7.48
CA ILE A 181 -16.36 8.58 -6.94
C ILE A 181 -15.54 9.75 -6.41
N ASP A 182 -15.36 9.83 -5.10
CA ASP A 182 -14.60 10.89 -4.45
C ASP A 182 -13.26 10.36 -3.95
N CYS A 183 -12.16 10.88 -4.48
CA CYS A 183 -10.81 10.37 -4.25
C CYS A 183 -10.09 11.17 -3.16
N PHE A 184 -9.68 10.47 -2.09
CA PHE A 184 -8.82 10.94 -1.01
C PHE A 184 -7.47 10.21 -1.09
N LEU A 185 -6.68 10.57 -2.11
CA LEU A 185 -5.39 9.96 -2.41
C LEU A 185 -4.21 10.80 -1.88
N ASP A 186 -3.05 10.18 -1.66
CA ASP A 186 -1.88 10.91 -1.19
C ASP A 186 -1.48 11.98 -2.22
N ARG A 187 -1.01 13.13 -1.74
CA ARG A 187 -0.53 14.24 -2.59
C ARG A 187 0.89 14.01 -3.10
N ASP A 188 1.23 12.76 -3.37
CA ASP A 188 2.48 12.35 -3.99
C ASP A 188 2.27 11.89 -5.45
N GLU A 189 3.34 11.44 -6.08
CA GLU A 189 3.28 11.04 -7.50
C GLU A 189 2.43 9.78 -7.70
N ALA A 190 2.44 8.85 -6.74
CA ALA A 190 1.65 7.63 -6.84
C ALA A 190 0.16 7.96 -6.77
N GLY A 191 -0.27 8.77 -5.78
CA GLY A 191 -1.65 9.21 -5.67
C GLY A 191 -2.13 10.01 -6.89
N ARG A 192 -1.30 10.90 -7.46
CA ARG A 192 -1.63 11.62 -8.70
C ARG A 192 -1.81 10.70 -9.91
N ARG A 193 -0.96 9.68 -10.07
CA ARG A 193 -1.11 8.69 -11.15
C ARG A 193 -2.37 7.85 -10.98
N THR A 194 -2.68 7.44 -9.75
CA THR A 194 -3.91 6.70 -9.43
C THR A 194 -5.15 7.55 -9.73
N LEU A 195 -5.16 8.83 -9.35
CA LEU A 195 -6.24 9.76 -9.68
C LEU A 195 -6.41 9.87 -11.21
N ALA A 196 -5.32 10.07 -11.95
CA ALA A 196 -5.37 10.18 -13.41
C ALA A 196 -5.91 8.91 -14.08
N ALA A 197 -5.55 7.72 -13.58
CA ALA A 197 -6.08 6.45 -14.07
C ALA A 197 -7.60 6.35 -13.83
N LEU A 198 -8.07 6.73 -12.64
CA LEU A 198 -9.50 6.73 -12.31
C LEU A 198 -10.26 7.76 -13.16
N VAL A 199 -9.75 8.98 -13.32
CA VAL A 199 -10.34 10.01 -14.19
C VAL A 199 -10.39 9.53 -15.65
N GLY A 200 -9.33 8.90 -16.15
CA GLY A 200 -9.29 8.36 -17.50
C GLY A 200 -10.36 7.27 -17.76
N ARG A 201 -10.72 6.49 -16.73
CA ARG A 201 -11.74 5.44 -16.83
C ARG A 201 -13.17 5.94 -16.60
N TYR A 202 -13.35 6.85 -15.64
CA TYR A 202 -14.67 7.20 -15.10
C TYR A 202 -15.13 8.62 -15.47
N GLY A 203 -14.24 9.46 -16.00
CA GLY A 203 -14.53 10.81 -16.43
C GLY A 203 -15.09 11.68 -15.31
N GLU A 204 -16.21 12.34 -15.59
CA GLU A 204 -16.86 13.31 -14.68
C GLU A 204 -17.38 12.70 -13.38
N ARG A 205 -17.45 11.36 -13.27
CA ARG A 205 -17.82 10.68 -12.02
C ARG A 205 -16.76 10.84 -10.92
N VAL A 206 -15.51 11.15 -11.28
CA VAL A 206 -14.39 11.23 -10.34
C VAL A 206 -14.14 12.66 -9.90
N THR A 207 -14.13 12.89 -8.58
CA THR A 207 -13.76 14.16 -7.97
C THR A 207 -12.52 14.00 -7.10
N ASP A 208 -11.51 14.84 -7.31
CA ASP A 208 -10.36 14.94 -6.41
C ASP A 208 -10.73 15.72 -5.13
N ARG A 209 -10.57 15.09 -3.97
CA ARG A 209 -10.80 15.70 -2.65
C ARG A 209 -9.52 16.15 -1.97
N SER A 210 -8.36 16.07 -2.63
CA SER A 210 -7.06 16.43 -2.07
C SER A 210 -6.91 17.90 -1.69
N SER A 211 -7.79 18.78 -2.19
CA SER A 211 -7.89 20.17 -1.76
C SER A 211 -8.29 20.34 -0.29
N LEU A 212 -9.00 19.37 0.31
CA LEU A 212 -9.39 19.38 1.72
C LEU A 212 -8.17 19.42 2.66
N TYR A 213 -7.09 18.75 2.27
CA TYR A 213 -5.87 18.61 3.05
C TYR A 213 -4.71 19.31 2.33
N ASP A 214 -4.96 20.53 1.86
CA ASP A 214 -3.91 21.34 1.26
C ASP A 214 -2.75 21.58 2.26
N GLY A 215 -1.52 21.63 1.76
CA GLY A 215 -0.29 21.64 2.58
C GLY A 215 0.03 20.33 3.32
N CYS A 216 -0.81 19.29 3.27
CA CYS A 216 -0.55 17.99 3.90
C CYS A 216 -0.31 16.89 2.87
N LYS A 217 0.50 15.88 3.21
CA LYS A 217 0.72 14.73 2.33
C LYS A 217 -0.56 13.91 2.14
N ASP A 218 -1.23 13.64 3.25
CA ASP A 218 -2.35 12.70 3.35
C ASP A 218 -3.40 13.24 4.34
N LEU A 219 -4.57 12.62 4.37
CA LEU A 219 -5.70 13.08 5.19
C LEU A 219 -5.40 12.88 6.68
N ASN A 220 -4.66 11.82 7.05
CA ASN A 220 -4.27 11.60 8.43
C ASN A 220 -3.29 12.66 8.96
N LYS A 221 -2.41 13.19 8.13
CA LYS A 221 -1.52 14.30 8.48
C LYS A 221 -2.32 15.57 8.72
N TYR A 222 -3.33 15.84 7.89
CA TYR A 222 -4.24 16.96 8.08
C TYR A 222 -5.00 16.85 9.41
N LEU A 223 -5.60 15.69 9.70
CA LEU A 223 -6.29 15.45 10.98
C LEU A 223 -5.40 15.74 12.19
N GLN A 224 -4.16 15.25 12.19
CA GLN A 224 -3.23 15.49 13.30
C GLN A 224 -2.88 16.97 13.51
N LEU A 225 -2.94 17.80 12.48
CA LEU A 225 -2.71 19.24 12.60
C LEU A 225 -3.97 19.95 13.12
N THR A 226 -5.16 19.53 12.70
CA THR A 226 -6.42 20.14 13.16
C THR A 226 -6.79 19.76 14.59
N THR A 227 -6.36 18.60 15.08
CA THR A 227 -6.65 18.18 16.47
C THR A 227 -5.69 18.76 17.52
N LYS A 228 -4.60 19.41 17.09
CA LYS A 228 -3.60 20.01 17.98
C LYS A 228 -3.80 21.51 18.22
N ASN A 229 -4.75 22.13 17.50
CA ASN A 229 -5.18 23.51 17.68
C ASN A 229 -6.47 23.55 18.50
#